data_AF-A0A7V5M6Z3-F1
#
_entry.id   AF-A0A7V5M6Z3-F1
#
_cell.length_a   1.000
_cell.length_b   1.000
_cell.length_c   1.000
_cell.angle_alpha   90.00
_cell.angle_beta   90.00
_cell.angle_gamma   90.00
#
_symmetry.space_group_name_H-M   'P 1'
#
loop_
_entity.id
_entity.type
_entity.pdbx_description
1 polymer ?
#
loop_
_entity_poly.entity_id
_entity_poly.type
_entity_poly.pdbx_seq_one_letter_code
_entity_poly.pdbx_strand_id
1 'polypeptide(L)'
;TANVILGVAFGLPGIVVDTHVLRVSERLGLTKNRDPVKVEFDLQELVPRSEWTNFSFLLVFHGRYLCNARKPRCYECLLRPECEFFQKAPSTLKK
;
A
#
# COMPACT_ATOMS: atom_id res chain seq x y z
N THR A 1 7.87 -6.47 11.97
CA THR A 1 7.27 -6.55 13.32
C THR A 1 7.72 -5.42 14.24
N ALA A 2 9.01 -5.02 14.25
CA ALA A 2 9.53 -3.92 15.07
C ALA A 2 8.78 -2.57 14.88
N ASN A 3 8.55 -2.13 13.64
CA ASN A 3 7.84 -0.87 13.38
C ASN A 3 6.37 -0.87 13.81
N VAL A 4 5.71 -2.05 13.85
CA VAL A 4 4.33 -2.17 14.35
C VAL A 4 4.29 -1.86 15.85
N ILE A 5 5.26 -2.38 16.61
CA ILE A 5 5.35 -2.16 18.06
C ILE A 5 5.75 -0.71 18.33
N LEU A 6 6.71 -0.14 17.60
CA LEU A 6 7.12 1.26 17.73
C LEU A 6 5.97 2.24 17.40
N GLY A 7 5.19 1.96 16.35
CA GLY A 7 4.04 2.78 15.97
C GLY A 7 2.86 2.67 16.93
N VAL A 8 2.48 1.46 17.31
CA VAL A 8 1.27 1.22 18.13
C VAL A 8 1.52 1.42 19.62
N ALA A 9 2.69 1.02 20.14
CA ALA A 9 2.98 1.07 21.58
C ALA A 9 3.70 2.35 22.02
N PHE A 10 4.46 3.02 21.14
CA PHE A 10 5.25 4.19 21.49
C PHE A 10 4.84 5.48 20.76
N GLY A 11 3.81 5.44 19.91
CA GLY A 11 3.32 6.61 19.18
C GLY A 11 4.37 7.22 18.24
N LEU A 12 5.39 6.45 17.87
CA LEU A 12 6.42 6.92 16.93
C LEU A 12 5.89 6.72 15.51
N PRO A 13 5.73 7.81 14.73
CA PRO A 13 5.26 7.69 13.36
C PRO A 13 6.27 6.88 12.55
N GLY A 14 5.81 5.75 12.02
CA GLY A 14 6.62 4.83 11.24
C GLY A 14 5.74 4.15 10.22
N ILE A 15 6.28 3.97 9.01
CA ILE A 15 5.59 3.26 7.94
C ILE A 15 5.93 1.78 8.09
N VAL A 16 4.91 0.95 8.28
CA VAL A 16 5.10 -0.50 8.40
C VAL A 16 4.94 -1.10 7.02
N VAL A 17 6.06 -1.45 6.38
CA VAL A 17 6.02 -2.16 5.11
C VAL A 17 5.89 -3.67 5.36
N ASP A 18 4.70 -4.21 5.13
CA ASP A 18 4.44 -5.65 5.08
C ASP A 18 4.19 -6.12 3.63
N THR A 19 3.82 -7.40 3.45
CA THR A 19 3.55 -7.95 2.11
C THR A 19 2.31 -7.38 1.43
N HIS A 20 1.37 -6.81 2.19
CA HIS A 20 0.21 -6.10 1.65
C HIS A 20 0.62 -4.71 1.19
N VAL A 21 1.31 -3.94 2.04
CA VAL A 21 1.81 -2.60 1.72
C VAL A 21 2.71 -2.65 0.51
N LEU A 22 3.70 -3.54 0.49
CA LEU A 22 4.62 -3.69 -0.65
C LEU A 22 3.86 -3.92 -1.97
N ARG A 23 2.91 -4.85 -1.97
CA ARG A 23 2.10 -5.18 -3.15
C ARG A 23 1.20 -4.02 -3.58
N VAL A 24 0.51 -3.39 -2.63
CA VAL A 24 -0.44 -2.31 -2.93
C VAL A 24 0.32 -1.09 -3.44
N SER A 25 1.43 -0.71 -2.80
CA SER A 25 2.26 0.40 -3.22
C SER A 25 2.84 0.19 -4.62
N GLU A 26 3.31 -1.03 -4.95
CA GLU A 26 3.75 -1.37 -6.31
C GLU A 26 2.60 -1.29 -7.33
N ARG A 27 1.42 -1.84 -7.00
CA ARG A 27 0.26 -1.85 -7.92
C ARG A 27 -0.34 -0.47 -8.16
N LEU A 28 -0.38 0.37 -7.13
CA LEU A 28 -0.85 1.74 -7.24
C LEU A 28 0.17 2.65 -7.94
N GLY A 29 1.42 2.21 -8.10
CA GLY A 29 2.49 3.04 -8.67
C GLY A 29 3.09 4.04 -7.68
N LEU A 30 2.87 3.85 -6.37
CA LEU A 30 3.45 4.71 -5.32
C LEU A 30 4.97 4.54 -5.21
N THR A 31 5.50 3.41 -5.65
CA THR A 31 6.94 3.10 -5.63
C THR A 31 7.29 2.14 -6.77
N LYS A 32 8.53 2.23 -7.25
CA LYS A 32 9.15 1.25 -8.17
C LYS A 32 10.14 0.33 -7.45
N ASN A 33 10.38 0.57 -6.16
CA ASN A 33 11.29 -0.21 -5.35
C ASN A 33 10.61 -1.48 -4.83
N ARG A 34 11.42 -2.52 -4.63
CA ARG A 34 10.99 -3.81 -4.04
C ARG A 34 11.60 -4.07 -2.67
N ASP A 35 12.60 -3.27 -2.31
CA ASP A 35 13.22 -3.32 -0.99
C ASP A 35 12.28 -2.61 0.01
N PRO A 36 11.84 -3.29 1.09
CA PRO A 36 10.95 -2.70 2.08
C PRO A 36 11.48 -1.40 2.69
N VAL A 37 12.80 -1.26 2.86
CA VAL A 37 13.41 -0.05 3.43
C VAL A 37 13.28 1.12 2.45
N LYS A 38 13.57 0.89 1.16
CA LYS A 38 13.42 1.93 0.13
C LYS A 38 11.97 2.32 -0.06
N VAL A 39 11.07 1.35 -0.02
CA VAL A 39 9.62 1.57 -0.10
C VAL A 39 9.14 2.41 1.09
N GLU A 40 9.69 2.16 2.28
CA GLU A 40 9.38 2.99 3.46
C GLU A 40 9.73 4.45 3.19
N PHE A 41 10.95 4.73 2.72
CA PHE A 41 11.38 6.10 2.38
C PHE A 41 10.53 6.75 1.30
N ASP A 42 10.21 6.02 0.21
CA ASP A 42 9.35 6.54 -0.85
C ASP A 42 7.97 6.94 -0.31
N LEU A 43 7.37 6.12 0.56
CA LEU A 43 6.08 6.42 1.16
C LEU A 43 6.15 7.56 2.19
N GLN A 44 7.30 7.72 2.87
CA GLN A 44 7.53 8.83 3.80
C GLN A 44 7.59 10.17 3.08
N GLU A 45 8.06 10.22 1.83
CA GLU A 45 8.07 11.44 1.00
C GLU A 45 6.68 11.83 0.50
N LEU A 46 5.77 10.85 0.34
CA LEU A 46 4.43 11.05 -0.20
C LEU A 46 3.40 11.51 0.84
N VAL A 47 3.60 11.16 2.11
CA VAL A 47 2.59 11.31 3.17
C VAL A 47 3.19 12.10 4.34
N PRO A 48 2.48 13.07 4.93
CA PRO A 48 2.98 13.78 6.09
C PRO A 48 3.24 12.84 7.27
N ARG A 49 4.29 13.14 8.06
CA ARG A 49 4.77 12.30 9.16
C ARG A 49 3.69 11.92 10.18
N SER A 50 2.74 12.80 10.43
CA SER A 50 1.60 12.56 11.33
C SER A 50 0.67 11.42 10.86
N GLU A 51 0.68 11.09 9.57
CA GLU A 51 -0.24 10.13 8.97
C GLU A 51 0.40 8.78 8.62
N TRP A 52 1.72 8.64 8.76
CA TRP A 52 2.47 7.43 8.37
C TRP A 52 1.88 6.12 8.90
N THR A 53 1.53 6.08 10.18
CA THR A 53 0.96 4.90 10.82
C THR A 53 -0.44 4.58 10.29
N ASN A 54 -1.31 5.59 10.18
CA ASN A 54 -2.66 5.44 9.66
C ASN A 54 -2.64 5.01 8.20
N PHE A 55 -1.80 5.65 7.39
CA PHE A 55 -1.62 5.33 5.99
C PHE A 55 -1.15 3.89 5.79
N SER A 56 -0.18 3.44 6.59
CA SER A 56 0.27 2.04 6.57
C SER A 56 -0.88 1.08 6.86
N PHE A 57 -1.70 1.35 7.87
CA PHE A 57 -2.86 0.51 8.17
C PHE A 57 -3.89 0.50 7.05
N LEU A 58 -4.18 1.66 6.45
CA LEU A 58 -5.08 1.74 5.30
C LEU A 58 -4.59 0.87 4.14
N LEU A 59 -3.29 0.91 3.84
CA LEU A 59 -2.70 0.05 2.80
C LEU A 59 -2.78 -1.44 3.16
N VAL A 60 -2.54 -1.81 4.42
CA VAL A 60 -2.71 -3.19 4.90
C VAL A 60 -4.15 -3.66 4.73
N PHE A 61 -5.13 -2.89 5.21
CA PHE A 61 -6.55 -3.21 5.10
C PHE A 61 -6.99 -3.29 3.65
N HIS A 62 -6.58 -2.32 2.82
CA HIS A 62 -6.86 -2.32 1.40
C HIS A 62 -6.29 -3.58 0.72
N GLY A 63 -5.03 -3.92 0.99
CA GLY A 63 -4.39 -5.10 0.46
C GLY A 63 -4.97 -6.42 0.96
N ARG A 64 -5.61 -6.44 2.13
CA ARG A 64 -6.22 -7.64 2.72
C ARG A 64 -7.64 -7.89 2.20
N TYR A 65 -8.44 -6.84 2.06
CA TYR A 65 -9.88 -6.98 1.77
C TYR A 65 -10.26 -6.68 0.30
N LEU A 66 -9.51 -5.81 -0.38
CA LEU A 66 -9.82 -5.40 -1.76
C LEU A 66 -8.73 -5.85 -2.75
N CYS A 67 -7.48 -5.47 -2.51
CA CYS A 67 -6.36 -5.70 -3.43
C CYS A 67 -5.63 -7.03 -3.14
N ASN A 68 -6.38 -8.12 -3.22
CA ASN A 68 -5.89 -9.47 -2.97
C ASN A 68 -4.83 -9.88 -4.00
N ALA A 69 -3.89 -10.74 -3.60
CA ALA A 69 -2.74 -11.11 -4.44
C ALA A 69 -3.16 -11.79 -5.75
N ARG A 70 -4.11 -12.75 -5.71
CA ARG A 70 -4.51 -13.54 -6.89
C ARG A 70 -5.67 -12.93 -7.68
N LYS A 71 -6.75 -12.52 -7.01
CA LYS A 71 -7.96 -11.96 -7.63
C LYS A 71 -8.37 -10.67 -6.90
N PRO A 72 -7.76 -9.52 -7.23
CA PRO A 72 -8.14 -8.25 -6.63
C PRO A 72 -9.54 -7.82 -7.08
N ARG A 73 -10.30 -7.20 -6.18
CA ARG A 73 -11.65 -6.69 -6.45
C ARG A 73 -11.60 -5.28 -7.02
N CYS A 74 -11.01 -5.13 -8.21
CA CYS A 74 -10.73 -3.82 -8.78
C CYS A 74 -12.00 -2.97 -9.05
N TYR A 75 -13.17 -3.58 -9.27
CA TYR A 75 -14.43 -2.83 -9.47
C TYR A 75 -14.97 -2.18 -8.20
N GLU A 76 -14.71 -2.79 -7.06
CA GLU A 76 -15.07 -2.26 -5.74
C GLU A 76 -14.03 -1.23 -5.25
N CYS A 77 -12.90 -1.09 -5.97
CA CYS A 77 -11.80 -0.23 -5.58
C CYS A 77 -12.03 1.22 -6.06
N LEU A 78 -12.12 2.15 -5.12
CA LEU A 78 -12.21 3.59 -5.41
C LEU A 78 -10.92 4.17 -6.03
N LEU A 79 -9.77 3.54 -5.78
CA LEU A 79 -8.47 3.95 -6.34
C LEU A 79 -8.23 3.43 -7.76
N ARG A 80 -9.19 2.71 -8.34
CA ARG A 80 -9.13 2.19 -9.71
C ARG A 80 -8.70 3.21 -10.78
N PRO A 81 -9.22 4.46 -10.83
CA PRO A 81 -8.82 5.42 -11.86
C PRO A 81 -7.34 5.79 -11.77
N GLU A 82 -6.79 5.88 -10.55
CA GLU A 82 -5.39 6.25 -10.29
C GLU A 82 -4.45 5.03 -10.20
N CYS A 83 -4.97 3.81 -10.30
CA CYS A 83 -4.20 2.58 -10.12
C CYS A 83 -3.47 2.18 -11.41
N GLU A 84 -2.15 2.35 -11.44
CA GLU A 84 -1.32 1.95 -12.58
C GLU A 84 -1.53 0.48 -13.01
N PHE A 85 -1.64 -0.43 -12.04
CA PHE A 85 -1.86 -1.85 -12.31
C PHE A 85 -3.18 -2.07 -13.07
N PHE A 86 -4.26 -1.39 -12.68
CA PHE A 86 -5.55 -1.53 -13.34
C PHE A 86 -5.55 -0.88 -14.73
N GLN A 87 -4.89 0.27 -14.87
CA GLN A 87 -4.77 0.94 -16.17
C GLN A 87 -4.04 0.05 -17.19
N LYS A 88 -2.94 -0.58 -16.78
CA LYS A 88 -2.12 -1.51 -17.59
C LYS A 88 -2.72 -2.91 -17.75
N ALA A 89 -3.72 -3.28 -16.95
CA ALA A 89 -4.31 -4.61 -16.99
C ALA A 89 -5.08 -4.86 -18.30
N PRO A 90 -5.03 -6.10 -18.84
CA PRO A 90 -5.80 -6.50 -20.02
C PRO A 90 -7.32 -6.44 -19.75
N SER A 91 -8.11 -6.29 -20.81
CA SER A 91 -9.57 -6.09 -20.77
C SER A 91 -10.36 -7.15 -19.98
N THR A 92 -9.79 -8.34 -19.78
CA THR A 92 -10.35 -9.43 -18.97
C THR A 92 -10.46 -9.10 -17.48
N LEU A 93 -9.65 -8.17 -16.97
CA LEU A 93 -9.70 -7.65 -15.60
C LEU A 93 -10.51 -6.34 -15.49
N LYS A 94 -11.17 -5.92 -16.59
CA LYS A 94 -12.01 -4.70 -16.67
C LYS A 94 -13.52 -4.96 -16.88
N LYS A 95 -13.97 -6.23 -16.96
CA LYS A 95 -15.37 -6.68 -16.79
C LYS A 95 -15.87 -6.87 -15.36
#